data_AF-A0A0F9WE35-F1
#
_entry.id   AF-A0A0F9WE35-F1
#
_cell.length_a   1.000
_cell.length_b   1.000
_cell.length_c   1.000
_cell.angle_alpha   90.00
_cell.angle_beta   90.00
_cell.angle_gamma   90.00
#
_symmetry.space_group_name_H-M   'P 1'
#
loop_
_entity.id
_entity.type
_entity.pdbx_description
1 polymer ?
#
loop_
_entity_poly.entity_id
_entity_poly.type
_entity_poly.pdbx_seq_one_letter_code
_entity_poly.pdbx_strand_id
1 'polypeptide(L)' 'MKLADILDVPIKKNEPKGPFSHKLATNEQAKKCRACSGFRGIIFKYDMTICRRCFREYATDIGFNVYD' A
#
# COMPACT_ATOMS: atom_id res chain seq x y z
N MET A 1 28.60 16.68 35.98
CA MET A 1 27.85 16.81 34.72
C MET A 1 27.25 15.45 34.41
N LYS A 2 25.93 15.27 34.57
CA LYS A 2 25.27 14.00 34.23
C LYS A 2 24.88 14.03 32.76
N LEU A 3 24.85 12.86 32.12
CA LEU A 3 24.48 12.71 30.72
C LEU A 3 23.09 13.30 30.40
N ALA A 4 22.15 13.19 31.35
CA ALA A 4 20.80 13.76 31.24
C ALA A 4 20.77 15.29 31.24
N ASP A 5 21.81 15.96 31.75
CA ASP A 5 21.89 17.43 31.78
C ASP A 5 22.41 18.01 30.43
N ILE A 6 22.83 17.14 29.50
CA ILE A 6 23.42 17.51 28.18
C ILE A 6 22.50 17.08 27.02
N LEU A 7 21.61 16.11 27.25
CA LEU A 7 20.85 15.44 26.20
C LEU A 7 19.46 16.08 26.01
N ASP A 8 19.44 17.24 25.35
CA ASP A 8 18.20 17.97 24.99
C ASP A 8 17.68 17.64 23.57
N VAL A 9 18.11 16.52 22.99
CA VAL A 9 17.77 16.14 21.62
C VAL A 9 16.44 15.36 21.60
N PRO A 10 15.47 15.72 20.72
CA PRO A 10 14.22 14.98 20.61
C PRO A 10 14.42 13.58 20.01
N ILE A 11 14.06 12.54 20.77
CA ILE A 11 14.12 11.14 20.34
C ILE A 11 12.75 10.68 19.82
N LYS A 12 12.73 9.98 18.67
CA LYS A 12 11.51 9.34 18.15
C LYS A 12 11.12 8.17 19.04
N LYS A 13 9.87 8.13 19.51
CA LYS A 13 9.39 7.11 20.46
C LYS A 13 8.87 5.82 19.81
N ASN A 14 8.54 5.86 18.52
CA ASN A 14 7.89 4.74 17.83
C ASN A 14 8.85 4.09 16.82
N GLU A 15 9.25 2.85 17.12
CA GLU A 15 10.11 2.03 16.27
C GLU A 15 9.34 0.79 15.79
N PRO A 16 9.55 0.33 14.55
CA PRO A 16 8.94 -0.90 14.06
C PRO A 16 9.42 -2.09 14.90
N LYS A 17 8.49 -2.98 15.28
CA LYS A 17 8.76 -4.13 16.16
C LYS A 17 9.43 -5.27 15.38
N GLY A 18 9.52 -6.47 15.94
CA GLY A 18 10.25 -7.64 15.40
C GLY A 18 9.86 -8.12 13.99
N PRO A 19 10.03 -9.42 13.66
CA PRO A 19 9.81 -9.89 12.29
C PRO A 19 8.37 -9.60 11.81
N PHE A 20 8.20 -9.41 10.50
CA PHE A 20 6.93 -9.08 9.82
C PHE A 20 6.33 -7.69 10.10
N SER A 21 6.90 -6.89 11.00
CA SER A 21 6.38 -5.55 11.34
C SER A 21 6.48 -4.53 10.21
N HIS A 22 7.60 -4.52 9.47
CA HIS A 22 7.92 -3.49 8.49
C HIS A 22 6.93 -3.47 7.32
N LYS A 23 6.49 -4.64 6.88
CA LYS A 23 5.54 -4.79 5.77
C LYS A 23 4.13 -4.32 6.13
N LEU A 24 3.74 -4.55 7.39
CA LEU A 24 2.48 -4.08 7.96
C LEU A 24 2.50 -2.56 8.13
N ALA A 25 3.58 -2.02 8.70
CA ALA A 25 3.75 -0.58 8.89
C ALA A 25 3.71 0.23 7.58
N THR A 26 4.14 -0.36 6.47
CA THR A 26 4.19 0.27 5.14
C THR A 26 2.97 0.00 4.26
N ASN A 27 1.95 -0.70 4.77
CA ASN A 27 0.74 -1.08 4.03
C ASN A 27 1.03 -1.77 2.69
N GLU A 28 1.97 -2.72 2.67
CA GLU A 28 2.37 -3.44 1.43
C GLU A 28 1.18 -4.15 0.75
N GLN A 29 0.18 -4.57 1.52
CA GLN A 29 -1.00 -5.29 1.03
C GLN A 29 -1.99 -4.41 0.27
N ALA A 30 -2.08 -3.12 0.59
CA ALA A 30 -2.97 -2.18 -0.09
C ALA A 30 -2.56 -1.94 -1.56
N LYS A 31 -1.31 -2.29 -1.91
CA LYS A 31 -0.74 -2.12 -3.25
C LYS A 31 -0.86 -3.37 -4.11
N LYS A 32 -1.84 -4.25 -3.83
CA LYS A 32 -2.06 -5.51 -4.59
C LYS A 32 -3.37 -5.45 -5.35
N CYS A 33 -3.41 -6.07 -6.52
CA CYS A 33 -4.65 -6.29 -7.25
C CYS A 33 -5.63 -7.12 -6.42
N ARG A 34 -6.86 -6.64 -6.24
CA ARG A 34 -7.90 -7.34 -5.48
C ARG A 34 -8.32 -8.70 -6.06
N ALA A 35 -8.15 -8.92 -7.37
CA ALA A 35 -8.54 -10.16 -8.04
C ALA A 35 -7.42 -11.20 -8.11
N CYS A 36 -6.20 -10.79 -8.48
CA CYS A 36 -5.09 -11.73 -8.74
C CYS A 36 -3.91 -11.60 -7.77
N SER A 37 -3.99 -10.73 -6.76
CA SER A 37 -2.91 -10.46 -5.79
C SER A 37 -1.57 -10.00 -6.41
N GLY A 38 -1.55 -9.66 -7.70
CA GLY A 38 -0.35 -9.18 -8.40
C GLY A 38 -0.06 -7.71 -8.13
N PHE A 39 1.21 -7.32 -8.30
CA PHE A 39 1.70 -5.94 -8.10
C PHE A 39 1.86 -5.13 -9.40
N ARG A 40 1.79 -5.78 -10.57
CA ARG A 40 2.13 -5.15 -11.85
C ARG A 40 0.91 -4.47 -12.49
N GLY A 41 1.05 -3.18 -12.79
CA GLY A 41 0.07 -2.43 -13.58
C GLY A 41 -1.26 -2.24 -12.88
N ILE A 42 -1.24 -1.82 -11.61
CA ILE A 42 -2.42 -1.55 -10.80
C ILE A 42 -3.00 -0.19 -11.17
N ILE A 43 -4.32 -0.14 -11.33
CA ILE A 43 -5.09 1.06 -11.59
C ILE A 43 -5.66 1.55 -10.26
N PHE A 44 -5.17 2.69 -9.77
CA PHE A 44 -5.66 3.36 -8.54
C PHE A 44 -6.70 4.44 -8.82
N LYS A 45 -6.96 4.76 -10.09
CA LYS A 45 -8.01 5.74 -10.45
C LYS A 45 -9.37 5.22 -10.01
N TYR A 46 -10.19 6.08 -9.42
CA TYR A 46 -11.53 5.75 -8.93
C TYR A 46 -11.53 4.60 -7.91
N ASP A 47 -10.46 4.46 -7.11
CA ASP A 47 -10.32 3.46 -6.05
C ASP A 47 -10.50 1.99 -6.48
N MET A 48 -10.25 1.67 -7.75
CA MET A 48 -10.49 0.32 -8.28
C MET A 48 -9.53 -0.74 -7.73
N THR A 49 -8.27 -0.39 -7.46
CA THR A 49 -7.21 -1.26 -6.91
C THR A 49 -7.16 -2.63 -7.62
N ILE A 50 -7.17 -2.60 -8.96
CA ILE A 50 -7.20 -3.77 -9.84
C ILE A 50 -6.10 -3.65 -10.90
N CYS A 51 -5.48 -4.76 -11.30
CA CYS A 51 -4.47 -4.72 -12.37
C CYS A 51 -5.11 -4.61 -13.75
N ARG A 52 -4.40 -4.03 -14.72
CA ARG A 52 -4.88 -3.82 -16.10
C ARG A 52 -5.33 -5.10 -16.83
N ARG A 53 -4.82 -6.28 -16.44
CA ARG A 53 -5.21 -7.57 -17.03
C ARG A 53 -6.59 -7.97 -16.53
N CYS A 54 -6.75 -8.07 -15.22
CA CYS A 54 -8.04 -8.35 -14.58
C CYS A 54 -9.10 -7.28 -14.89
N PHE A 55 -8.71 -6.00 -15.00
CA PHE A 55 -9.67 -4.95 -15.39
C PHE A 55 -10.36 -5.26 -16.71
N ARG A 56 -9.65 -5.79 -17.72
CA ARG A 56 -10.24 -6.14 -19.01
C ARG A 56 -11.20 -7.33 -18.93
N GLU A 57 -10.93 -8.27 -18.02
CA GLU A 57 -11.79 -9.43 -17.78
C GLU A 57 -13.10 -9.02 -17.08
N TYR A 58 -13.02 -8.11 -16.10
CA TYR A 58 -14.16 -7.65 -15.30
C TYR A 58 -14.77 -6.32 -15.78
N ALA A 59 -14.32 -5.78 -16.91
CA ALA A 59 -14.73 -4.45 -17.39
C ALA A 59 -16.26 -4.37 -17.58
N THR A 60 -16.83 -5.40 -18.22
CA THR A 60 -18.26 -5.51 -18.51
C THR A 60 -19.10 -5.62 -17.24
N ASP A 61 -18.62 -6.38 -16.25
CA ASP A 61 -19.34 -6.59 -14.98
C ASP A 61 -19.41 -5.30 -14.14
N ILE A 62 -18.39 -4.44 -14.26
CA ILE A 62 -18.35 -3.13 -13.61
C ILE A 62 -19.22 -2.11 -14.38
N GLY A 63 -19.58 -2.40 -15.63
CA GLY A 63 -20.37 -1.51 -16.48
C GLY A 63 -19.55 -0.62 -17.43
N PHE A 64 -18.28 -0.95 -17.68
CA PHE A 64 -17.49 -0.28 -18.72
C PHE A 64 -17.80 -0.87 -20.10
N ASN A 65 -18.23 -0.01 -21.02
CA ASN A 65 -18.44 -0.34 -22.42
C ASN A 65 -17.57 0.57 -23.30
N VAL A 66 -17.08 0.02 -24.41
CA VAL A 66 -16.34 0.76 -25.43
C VAL A 66 -17.34 1.22 -26.49
N TYR A 67 -17.44 2.53 -26.70
CA TYR A 67 -18.37 3.12 -27.66
C TYR A 67 -17.65 3.75 -28.87
N ASP A 68 -16.33 3.94 -28.79
CA ASP A 68 -15.44 4.45 -29.85
C ASP A 68 -14.11 3.69 -29.81
#